data_AF-A0A1M5UP94-F1
#
_entry.id   AF-A0A1M5UP94-F1
#
_cell.length_a   1.000
_cell.length_b   1.000
_cell.length_c   1.000
_cell.angle_alpha   90.00
_cell.angle_beta   90.00
_cell.angle_gamma   90.00
#
_symmetry.space_group_name_H-M   'P 1'
#
loop_
_entity.id
_entity.type
_entity.pdbx_description
1 polymer ?
#
loop_
_entity_poly.entity_id
_entity_poly.type
_entity_poly.pdbx_seq_one_letter_code
_entity_poly.pdbx_strand_id
1 'polypeptide(L)'
;MSIDSTERPPAAQPRPHSARAGLRRWWRRRPVNRALVLLHRWPALVLGLFLVIECTSGAVLLYHREIFRVTNGELYHHSASGTPVDQHQALQLVQRETTFPASWVGNQDGVYVVGDNTYTELYFVDPGSGHINGHTNLDQGVMGWLVNLHDCAFACEGLPWYSAWLAHPVWTNGPSFLTDITWANVVLGVLGCLTILLVLTSLKIWWPGRQRLGSRFTVRRGRGRFARDYDLHNVIGAIGLPFVLMWGITGAAFAFPGIEKGWIAATGGDTDTPDFSIRPTKVAPGTPAVTYDQATSIALRKVPGQVTIVYTPTEDVPYYEIDVRTGYAGSAGRLVYNGDAYVLIDGHDANNLQVIEAGHGEPAGNRFYEKFLEPTHFGWNVNGWWRILWAVLGLTPLALMVTGVSTWLYRRGVKKRRRKAGRAKLADAQLDPDVLGREGELDVAELDPGDTHGGTVPDEGLVADRHGVLHPAEASGEAQPRT
;
A
#
# COMPACT_ATOMS: atom_id res chain seq x y z
N MET A 1 47.87 -44.27 -73.00
CA MET A 1 46.80 -43.27 -72.81
C MET A 1 45.84 -43.88 -71.81
N SER A 2 45.93 -43.41 -70.57
CA SER A 2 45.27 -43.95 -69.38
C SER A 2 43.92 -43.29 -69.18
N ILE A 3 42.87 -44.04 -68.83
CA ILE A 3 41.77 -43.54 -68.01
C ILE A 3 41.46 -44.61 -66.96
N ASP A 4 41.71 -44.22 -65.73
CA ASP A 4 41.68 -44.98 -64.50
C ASP A 4 40.37 -44.71 -63.74
N SER A 5 40.10 -45.68 -62.88
CA SER A 5 39.02 -45.91 -61.95
C SER A 5 38.46 -44.73 -61.13
N THR A 6 37.19 -44.89 -60.78
CA THR A 6 36.37 -44.03 -59.93
C THR A 6 36.73 -44.16 -58.44
N GLU A 7 37.13 -43.06 -57.79
CA GLU A 7 37.14 -42.95 -56.32
C GLU A 7 36.19 -41.85 -55.83
N ARG A 8 35.32 -42.20 -54.87
CA ARG A 8 34.48 -41.26 -54.11
C ARG A 8 35.31 -40.63 -52.97
N PRO A 9 35.13 -39.34 -52.65
CA PRO A 9 35.77 -38.73 -51.49
C PRO A 9 35.17 -39.26 -50.16
N PRO A 10 35.97 -39.32 -49.08
CA PRO A 10 35.53 -39.88 -47.81
C PRO A 10 34.54 -38.96 -47.08
N ALA A 11 33.61 -39.58 -46.36
CA ALA A 11 32.61 -38.90 -45.54
C ALA A 11 33.26 -38.12 -44.38
N ALA A 12 32.87 -36.85 -44.23
CA ALA A 12 33.29 -36.01 -43.12
C ALA A 12 32.78 -36.58 -41.78
N GLN A 13 33.69 -36.75 -40.81
CA GLN A 13 33.34 -37.20 -39.46
C GLN A 13 32.48 -36.17 -38.71
N PRO A 14 31.51 -36.60 -37.89
CA PRO A 14 30.72 -35.69 -37.07
C PRO A 14 31.60 -35.09 -35.97
N ARG A 15 31.68 -33.75 -35.90
CA ARG A 15 32.36 -33.05 -34.81
C ARG A 15 31.67 -33.37 -33.48
N PRO A 16 32.40 -33.69 -32.40
CA PRO A 16 31.78 -33.93 -31.11
C PRO A 16 31.13 -32.63 -30.61
N HIS A 17 29.81 -32.66 -30.43
CA HIS A 17 29.09 -31.60 -29.71
C HIS A 17 29.71 -31.50 -28.31
N SER A 18 30.36 -30.39 -28.00
CA SER A 18 30.97 -30.17 -26.70
C SER A 18 29.87 -30.10 -25.62
N ALA A 19 29.67 -31.21 -24.90
CA ALA A 19 28.73 -31.32 -23.77
C ALA A 19 28.97 -30.23 -22.69
N ARG A 20 30.16 -29.61 -22.68
CA ARG A 20 30.55 -28.52 -21.78
C ARG A 20 29.83 -27.19 -22.03
N ALA A 21 29.27 -26.94 -23.23
CA ALA A 21 28.49 -25.73 -23.50
C ALA A 21 27.04 -25.81 -22.98
N GLY A 22 26.48 -27.02 -22.90
CA GLY A 22 25.11 -27.27 -22.43
C GLY A 22 24.96 -27.16 -20.90
N LEU A 23 25.93 -27.68 -20.14
CA LEU A 23 25.89 -27.67 -18.67
C LEU A 23 26.07 -26.25 -18.08
N ARG A 24 26.93 -25.41 -18.67
CA ARG A 24 27.16 -24.03 -18.17
C ARG A 24 25.94 -23.12 -18.32
N ARG A 25 25.04 -23.38 -19.27
CA ARG A 25 23.74 -22.67 -19.43
C ARG A 25 22.63 -23.25 -18.55
N TRP A 26 22.68 -24.54 -18.21
CA TRP A 26 21.65 -25.22 -17.40
C TRP A 26 21.67 -24.77 -15.93
N TRP A 27 22.86 -24.53 -15.37
CA TRP A 27 23.06 -24.18 -13.96
C TRP A 27 22.74 -22.70 -13.60
N ARG A 28 22.96 -21.74 -14.50
CA ARG A 28 22.91 -20.29 -14.13
C ARG A 28 21.53 -19.61 -14.16
N ARG A 29 20.46 -20.27 -14.63
CA ARG A 29 19.15 -19.59 -14.82
C ARG A 29 17.93 -20.26 -14.19
N ARG A 30 18.05 -21.51 -13.71
CA ARG A 30 16.90 -22.28 -13.19
C ARG A 30 16.55 -22.07 -11.71
N PRO A 31 17.50 -21.90 -10.76
CA PRO A 31 17.13 -21.76 -9.35
C PRO A 31 16.55 -20.37 -9.04
N VAL A 32 17.14 -19.30 -9.56
CA VAL A 32 16.69 -17.90 -9.33
C VAL A 32 15.25 -17.69 -9.81
N ASN A 33 14.90 -18.16 -11.01
CA ASN A 33 13.53 -18.02 -11.52
C ASN A 33 12.51 -18.84 -10.71
N ARG A 34 12.91 -19.97 -10.14
CA ARG A 34 12.03 -20.74 -9.24
C ARG A 34 11.83 -20.03 -7.92
N ALA A 35 12.90 -19.51 -7.31
CA ALA A 35 12.85 -18.76 -6.07
C ALA A 35 11.96 -17.51 -6.23
N LEU A 36 12.14 -16.71 -7.28
CA LEU A 36 11.30 -15.55 -7.56
C LEU A 36 9.82 -15.93 -7.73
N VAL A 37 9.52 -17.02 -8.44
CA VAL A 37 8.13 -17.48 -8.58
C VAL A 37 7.53 -17.90 -7.24
N LEU A 38 8.32 -18.47 -6.33
CA LEU A 38 7.86 -18.80 -4.97
C LEU A 38 7.65 -17.53 -4.12
N LEU A 39 8.61 -16.61 -4.16
CA LEU A 39 8.56 -15.31 -3.48
C LEU A 39 7.43 -14.42 -3.98
N HIS A 40 7.02 -14.53 -5.24
CA HIS A 40 5.85 -13.83 -5.75
C HIS A 40 4.56 -14.55 -5.34
N ARG A 41 4.49 -15.87 -5.60
CA ARG A 41 3.24 -16.62 -5.47
C ARG A 41 2.75 -16.75 -4.03
N TRP A 42 3.63 -17.10 -3.09
CA TRP A 42 3.19 -17.44 -1.74
C TRP A 42 2.75 -16.21 -0.94
N PRO A 43 3.53 -15.12 -0.88
CA PRO A 43 3.08 -13.88 -0.27
C PRO A 43 1.79 -13.35 -0.92
N ALA A 44 1.67 -13.40 -2.25
CA ALA A 44 0.43 -13.00 -2.94
C ALA A 44 -0.79 -13.87 -2.58
N LEU A 45 -0.61 -15.17 -2.28
CA LEU A 45 -1.73 -16.03 -1.88
C LEU A 45 -2.11 -15.89 -0.41
N VAL A 46 -1.12 -15.62 0.46
CA VAL A 46 -1.34 -15.53 1.92
C VAL A 46 -1.84 -14.14 2.30
N LEU A 47 -1.21 -13.09 1.77
CA LEU A 47 -1.47 -11.70 2.15
C LEU A 47 -2.18 -10.90 1.05
N GLY A 48 -2.39 -11.47 -0.14
CA GLY A 48 -3.03 -10.75 -1.24
C GLY A 48 -4.49 -10.35 -0.97
N LEU A 49 -5.20 -11.05 -0.08
CA LEU A 49 -6.55 -10.64 0.31
C LEU A 49 -6.53 -9.29 1.06
N PHE A 50 -5.61 -9.12 2.01
CA PHE A 50 -5.44 -7.85 2.73
C PHE A 50 -5.07 -6.72 1.77
N LEU A 51 -4.15 -6.99 0.84
CA LEU A 51 -3.81 -6.03 -0.21
C LEU A 51 -5.02 -5.65 -1.08
N VAL A 52 -5.88 -6.62 -1.42
CA VAL A 52 -7.11 -6.34 -2.19
C VAL A 52 -8.07 -5.49 -1.38
N ILE A 53 -8.25 -5.78 -0.10
CA ILE A 53 -9.10 -4.99 0.79
C ILE A 53 -8.58 -3.54 0.80
N GLU A 54 -7.29 -3.33 1.05
CA GLU A 54 -6.68 -1.99 1.06
C GLU A 54 -6.82 -1.24 -0.28
N CYS A 55 -6.48 -1.88 -1.39
CA CYS A 55 -6.55 -1.17 -2.68
C CYS A 55 -7.99 -0.91 -3.12
N THR A 56 -8.95 -1.75 -2.72
CA THR A 56 -10.36 -1.53 -3.03
C THR A 56 -11.01 -0.49 -2.12
N SER A 57 -10.62 -0.40 -0.84
CA SER A 57 -11.07 0.70 0.02
C SER A 57 -10.56 2.04 -0.50
N GLY A 58 -9.28 2.15 -0.84
CA GLY A 58 -8.71 3.35 -1.46
C GLY A 58 -9.40 3.75 -2.76
N ALA A 59 -9.73 2.78 -3.62
CA ALA A 59 -10.45 3.04 -4.88
C ALA A 59 -11.85 3.64 -4.68
N VAL A 60 -12.52 3.31 -3.57
CA VAL A 60 -13.80 3.95 -3.19
C VAL A 60 -13.55 5.35 -2.62
N LEU A 61 -12.54 5.51 -1.76
CA LEU A 61 -12.20 6.78 -1.12
C LEU A 61 -11.73 7.87 -2.10
N LEU A 62 -11.27 7.52 -3.30
CA LEU A 62 -10.99 8.47 -4.40
C LEU A 62 -12.16 9.44 -4.70
N TYR A 63 -13.39 9.01 -4.41
CA TYR A 63 -14.62 9.76 -4.62
C TYR A 63 -15.30 10.15 -3.31
N HIS A 64 -14.59 10.13 -2.17
CA HIS A 64 -15.20 10.41 -0.87
C HIS A 64 -15.90 11.78 -0.89
N ARG A 65 -15.26 12.82 -1.41
CA ARG A 65 -15.84 14.16 -1.56
C ARG A 65 -17.12 14.14 -2.41
N GLU A 66 -17.08 13.53 -3.59
CA GLU A 66 -18.21 13.47 -4.50
C GLU A 66 -19.38 12.68 -3.91
N ILE A 67 -19.10 11.54 -3.28
CA ILE A 67 -20.12 10.71 -2.63
C ILE A 67 -20.75 11.50 -1.49
N PHE A 68 -19.94 12.11 -0.62
CA PHE A 68 -20.42 12.91 0.49
C PHE A 68 -21.31 14.07 0.03
N ARG A 69 -20.91 14.78 -1.03
CA ARG A 69 -21.71 15.87 -1.59
C ARG A 69 -23.04 15.39 -2.17
N VAL A 70 -23.07 14.22 -2.81
CA VAL A 70 -24.31 13.65 -3.36
C VAL A 70 -25.23 13.14 -2.25
N THR A 71 -24.67 12.57 -1.18
CA THR A 71 -25.47 12.04 -0.06
C THR A 71 -25.94 13.10 0.92
N ASN A 72 -25.30 14.28 0.95
CA ASN A 72 -25.62 15.38 1.86
C ASN A 72 -25.86 16.69 1.07
N GLY A 73 -26.57 16.60 -0.06
CA GLY A 73 -26.75 17.73 -0.98
C GLY A 73 -27.44 18.94 -0.34
N GLU A 74 -28.28 18.73 0.67
CA GLU A 74 -28.96 19.75 1.46
C GLU A 74 -27.99 20.66 2.23
N LEU A 75 -26.82 20.16 2.63
CA LEU A 75 -25.81 20.95 3.33
C LEU A 75 -25.16 22.01 2.43
N TYR A 76 -25.18 21.80 1.10
CA TYR A 76 -24.50 22.65 0.12
C TYR A 76 -25.42 23.72 -0.51
N HIS A 77 -26.58 23.98 0.09
CA HIS A 77 -27.47 25.04 -0.38
C HIS A 77 -26.82 26.43 -0.21
N HIS A 78 -26.82 27.24 -1.27
CA HIS A 78 -26.32 28.61 -1.23
C HIS A 78 -27.25 29.53 -2.03
N SER A 79 -27.58 30.67 -1.45
CA SER A 79 -28.43 31.69 -2.05
C SER A 79 -27.61 32.89 -2.52
N ALA A 80 -28.12 33.60 -3.52
CA ALA A 80 -27.55 34.87 -3.94
C ALA A 80 -28.09 36.00 -3.07
N SER A 81 -27.22 36.91 -2.64
CA SER A 81 -27.58 38.08 -1.84
C SER A 81 -26.77 39.30 -2.29
N GLY A 82 -27.38 40.48 -2.22
CA GLY A 82 -26.67 41.76 -2.43
C GLY A 82 -25.76 42.14 -1.25
N THR A 83 -25.95 41.49 -0.11
CA THR A 83 -25.16 41.64 1.12
C THR A 83 -24.93 40.25 1.72
N PRO A 84 -24.09 39.41 1.08
CA PRO A 84 -23.78 38.08 1.60
C PRO A 84 -23.04 38.19 2.93
N VAL A 85 -23.20 37.18 3.79
CA VAL A 85 -22.35 37.03 4.96
C VAL A 85 -20.93 36.68 4.54
N ASP A 86 -19.94 37.09 5.32
CA ASP A 86 -18.54 36.67 5.14
C ASP A 86 -18.18 35.44 6.01
N GLN A 87 -16.95 34.95 5.85
CA GLN A 87 -16.44 33.79 6.60
C GLN A 87 -16.45 34.02 8.12
N HIS A 88 -16.04 35.21 8.58
CA HIS A 88 -15.97 35.53 10.00
C HIS A 88 -17.37 35.59 10.61
N GLN A 89 -18.32 36.20 9.89
CA GLN A 89 -19.73 36.22 10.28
C GLN A 89 -20.34 34.82 10.35
N ALA A 90 -20.01 33.93 9.41
CA ALA A 90 -20.46 32.54 9.45
C ALA A 90 -19.89 31.79 10.68
N LEU A 91 -18.62 31.97 11.00
CA LEU A 91 -18.00 31.42 12.21
C LEU A 91 -18.71 31.93 13.48
N GLN A 92 -18.88 33.25 13.61
CA GLN A 92 -19.56 33.86 14.75
C GLN A 92 -21.02 33.41 14.88
N LEU A 93 -21.69 33.17 13.75
CA LEU A 93 -23.07 32.70 13.72
C LEU A 93 -23.15 31.29 14.33
N VAL A 94 -22.28 30.37 13.93
CA VAL A 94 -22.23 29.03 14.52
C VAL A 94 -21.86 29.08 16.00
N GLN A 95 -20.87 29.89 16.39
CA GLN A 95 -20.47 30.06 17.80
C GLN A 95 -21.61 30.62 18.68
N ARG A 96 -22.46 31.49 18.13
CA ARG A 96 -23.57 32.12 18.87
C ARG A 96 -24.79 31.21 18.95
N GLU A 97 -25.11 30.50 17.88
CA GLU A 97 -26.36 29.75 17.75
C GLU A 97 -26.24 28.30 18.22
N THR A 98 -25.03 27.84 18.53
CA THR A 98 -24.75 26.48 18.96
C THR A 98 -23.81 26.46 20.17
N THR A 99 -23.67 25.31 20.83
CA THR A 99 -22.65 25.08 21.87
C THR A 99 -21.37 24.50 21.28
N PHE A 100 -21.24 24.48 19.95
CA PHE A 100 -20.11 23.87 19.26
C PHE A 100 -18.87 24.76 19.39
N PRO A 101 -17.70 24.21 19.81
CA PRO A 101 -16.46 24.98 19.98
C PRO A 101 -15.80 25.25 18.62
N ALA A 102 -16.51 25.96 17.74
CA ALA A 102 -16.03 26.28 16.41
C ALA A 102 -14.72 27.09 16.47
N SER A 103 -13.67 26.57 15.84
CA SER A 103 -12.32 27.13 15.84
C SER A 103 -11.81 27.49 14.46
N TRP A 104 -12.50 27.08 13.39
CA TRP A 104 -12.12 27.45 12.02
C TRP A 104 -13.32 27.57 11.09
N VAL A 105 -13.12 28.32 10.01
CA VAL A 105 -14.09 28.48 8.92
C VAL A 105 -13.39 28.45 7.56
N GLY A 106 -14.00 27.74 6.60
CA GLY A 106 -13.50 27.63 5.25
C GLY A 106 -14.59 27.79 4.19
N ASN A 107 -14.19 28.08 2.96
CA ASN A 107 -15.11 28.12 1.81
C ASN A 107 -14.99 26.83 0.98
N GLN A 108 -16.04 26.03 0.99
CA GLN A 108 -16.10 24.74 0.32
C GLN A 108 -17.30 24.71 -0.63
N ASP A 109 -17.07 24.61 -1.94
CA ASP A 109 -18.13 24.43 -2.93
C ASP A 109 -19.27 25.47 -2.93
N GLY A 110 -18.97 26.71 -2.50
CA GLY A 110 -19.94 27.81 -2.49
C GLY A 110 -20.71 27.96 -1.17
N VAL A 111 -20.39 27.17 -0.15
CA VAL A 111 -20.88 27.33 1.23
C VAL A 111 -19.73 27.57 2.19
N TYR A 112 -20.02 28.15 3.35
CA TYR A 112 -19.06 28.22 4.44
C TYR A 112 -19.17 26.96 5.30
N VAL A 113 -18.03 26.34 5.55
CA VAL A 113 -17.91 25.17 6.43
C VAL A 113 -17.20 25.61 7.69
N VAL A 114 -17.81 25.37 8.83
CA VAL A 114 -17.30 25.74 10.15
C VAL A 114 -17.07 24.46 10.94
N GLY A 115 -15.88 24.31 11.52
CA GLY A 115 -15.50 23.13 12.29
C GLY A 115 -14.72 23.49 13.55
N ASP A 116 -14.32 22.46 14.29
CA ASP A 116 -13.47 22.56 15.47
C ASP A 116 -12.10 21.90 15.22
N ASN A 117 -11.25 21.91 16.24
CA ASN A 117 -9.91 21.34 16.15
C ASN A 117 -9.89 19.80 15.99
N THR A 118 -11.03 19.11 16.20
CA THR A 118 -11.12 17.66 15.98
C THR A 118 -11.42 17.30 14.53
N TYR A 119 -11.95 18.27 13.75
CA TYR A 119 -12.41 18.07 12.36
C TYR A 119 -13.50 17.00 12.20
N THR A 120 -14.11 16.56 13.30
CA THR A 120 -15.12 15.51 13.30
C THR A 120 -16.49 16.06 12.95
N GLU A 121 -16.90 17.17 13.57
CA GLU A 121 -18.21 17.80 13.36
C GLU A 121 -18.08 19.05 12.48
N LEU A 122 -18.92 19.15 11.46
CA LEU A 122 -18.93 20.27 10.52
C LEU A 122 -20.31 20.91 10.43
N TYR A 123 -20.36 22.24 10.50
CA TYR A 123 -21.53 23.06 10.23
C TYR A 123 -21.42 23.71 8.86
N PHE A 124 -22.53 23.73 8.12
CA PHE A 124 -22.60 24.31 6.79
C PHE A 124 -23.51 25.54 6.80
N VAL A 125 -22.99 26.67 6.35
CA VAL A 125 -23.67 27.97 6.36
C VAL A 125 -23.83 28.50 4.94
N ASP A 126 -25.04 28.90 4.59
CA ASP A 126 -25.38 29.57 3.34
C ASP A 126 -24.82 31.01 3.33
N PRO A 127 -23.90 31.36 2.42
CA PRO A 127 -23.33 32.70 2.35
C PRO A 127 -24.33 33.81 2.01
N GLY A 128 -25.42 33.50 1.29
CA GLY A 128 -26.39 34.51 0.88
C GLY A 128 -27.34 34.92 2.00
N SER A 129 -27.83 33.94 2.75
CA SER A 129 -28.84 34.14 3.79
C SER A 129 -28.27 34.18 5.21
N GLY A 130 -27.07 33.64 5.42
CA GLY A 130 -26.52 33.40 6.75
C GLY A 130 -27.20 32.24 7.50
N HIS A 131 -28.02 31.43 6.82
CA HIS A 131 -28.68 30.29 7.44
C HIS A 131 -27.72 29.10 7.62
N ILE A 132 -27.78 28.42 8.76
CA ILE A 132 -27.12 27.12 8.96
C ILE A 132 -27.94 26.05 8.24
N ASN A 133 -27.43 25.55 7.11
CA ASN A 133 -28.08 24.49 6.34
C ASN A 133 -28.18 23.18 7.13
N GLY A 134 -27.19 22.90 7.98
CA GLY A 134 -27.15 21.72 8.83
C GLY A 134 -25.76 21.47 9.40
N HIS A 135 -25.62 20.33 10.08
CA HIS A 135 -24.34 19.83 10.57
C HIS A 135 -24.22 18.32 10.32
N THR A 136 -23.00 17.82 10.33
CA THR A 136 -22.71 16.40 10.13
C THR A 136 -21.39 16.01 10.76
N ASN A 137 -21.30 14.74 11.13
CA ASN A 137 -20.10 14.09 11.60
C ASN A 137 -19.39 13.39 10.42
N LEU A 138 -18.13 13.74 10.15
CA LEU A 138 -17.32 13.14 9.08
C LEU A 138 -16.85 11.72 9.38
N ASP A 139 -16.72 11.40 10.67
CA ASP A 139 -16.14 10.16 11.13
C ASP A 139 -17.18 9.03 11.20
N GLN A 140 -18.46 9.29 10.92
CA GLN A 140 -19.50 8.28 11.06
C GLN A 140 -19.80 7.47 9.79
N GLY A 141 -20.53 6.37 9.98
CA GLY A 141 -21.08 5.57 8.90
C GLY A 141 -20.05 4.75 8.11
N VAL A 142 -20.44 4.39 6.89
CA VAL A 142 -19.63 3.51 6.03
C VAL A 142 -18.35 4.20 5.56
N MET A 143 -18.39 5.51 5.33
CA MET A 143 -17.21 6.27 4.91
C MET A 143 -16.19 6.40 6.04
N GLY A 144 -16.62 6.76 7.26
CA GLY A 144 -15.73 6.74 8.42
C GLY A 144 -15.11 5.37 8.67
N TRP A 145 -15.88 4.29 8.50
CA TRP A 145 -15.33 2.93 8.57
C TRP A 145 -14.28 2.64 7.48
N LEU A 146 -14.53 3.05 6.23
CA LEU A 146 -13.58 2.88 5.11
C LEU A 146 -12.30 3.70 5.33
N VAL A 147 -12.43 4.93 5.82
CA VAL A 147 -11.31 5.81 6.17
C VAL A 147 -10.47 5.15 7.28
N ASN A 148 -11.09 4.70 8.37
CA ASN A 148 -10.35 4.05 9.46
C ASN A 148 -9.62 2.78 8.99
N LEU A 149 -10.27 1.98 8.14
CA LEU A 149 -9.66 0.80 7.55
C LEU A 149 -8.43 1.18 6.72
N HIS A 150 -8.59 2.11 5.77
CA HIS A 150 -7.56 2.40 4.77
C HIS A 150 -6.40 3.23 5.32
N ASP A 151 -6.72 4.29 6.06
CA ASP A 151 -5.74 5.29 6.49
C ASP A 151 -5.04 4.85 7.78
N CYS A 152 -5.76 4.13 8.65
CA CYS A 152 -5.30 3.85 10.00
C CYS A 152 -5.31 2.37 10.36
N ALA A 153 -5.69 1.44 9.48
CA ALA A 153 -5.90 0.04 9.81
C ALA A 153 -6.67 -0.16 11.14
N PHE A 154 -7.73 0.64 11.34
CA PHE A 154 -8.56 0.70 12.53
C PHE A 154 -7.92 1.30 13.80
N ALA A 155 -6.79 1.99 13.71
CA ALA A 155 -6.14 2.65 14.84
C ALA A 155 -6.56 4.11 15.07
N CYS A 156 -7.36 4.72 14.20
CA CYS A 156 -7.79 6.10 14.43
C CYS A 156 -8.95 6.11 15.42
N GLU A 157 -8.72 6.77 16.55
CA GLU A 157 -9.71 6.98 17.61
C GLU A 157 -10.86 7.85 17.09
N GLY A 158 -12.08 7.64 17.62
CA GLY A 158 -13.28 8.35 17.16
C GLY A 158 -13.93 7.74 15.91
N LEU A 159 -13.16 7.06 15.06
CA LEU A 159 -13.70 6.42 13.86
C LEU A 159 -14.31 5.01 14.14
N PRO A 160 -15.28 4.57 13.32
CA PRO A 160 -15.91 3.26 13.43
C PRO A 160 -14.89 2.13 13.47
N TRP A 161 -15.15 1.18 14.37
CA TRP A 161 -14.33 -0.02 14.55
C TRP A 161 -12.90 0.25 15.04
N TYR A 162 -12.69 1.37 15.73
CA TYR A 162 -11.44 1.64 16.42
C TYR A 162 -10.98 0.45 17.29
N SER A 163 -9.69 0.15 17.18
CA SER A 163 -8.99 -0.89 17.91
C SER A 163 -7.83 -0.28 18.69
N ALA A 164 -8.01 -0.12 20.00
CA ALA A 164 -6.96 0.36 20.91
C ALA A 164 -5.69 -0.50 20.86
N TRP A 165 -5.82 -1.80 20.57
CA TRP A 165 -4.66 -2.68 20.41
C TRP A 165 -3.84 -2.32 19.17
N LEU A 166 -4.50 -1.99 18.05
CA LEU A 166 -3.82 -1.59 16.82
C LEU A 166 -3.18 -0.20 16.95
N ALA A 167 -3.79 0.69 17.71
CA ALA A 167 -3.27 2.02 18.03
C ALA A 167 -2.10 2.02 19.02
N HIS A 168 -1.87 0.90 19.72
CA HIS A 168 -0.80 0.84 20.69
C HIS A 168 0.58 0.80 20.00
N PRO A 169 1.58 1.58 20.48
CA PRO A 169 2.95 1.48 20.02
C PRO A 169 3.51 0.06 20.12
N VAL A 170 4.26 -0.36 19.10
CA VAL A 170 4.93 -1.68 19.12
C VAL A 170 6.09 -1.67 20.12
N TRP A 171 6.78 -0.53 20.22
CA TRP A 171 7.98 -0.41 21.06
C TRP A 171 7.84 0.78 22.02
N THR A 172 7.56 0.52 23.29
CA THR A 172 7.33 1.61 24.26
C THR A 172 8.62 2.16 24.88
N ASN A 173 9.70 1.39 24.89
CA ASN A 173 10.99 1.77 25.50
C ASN A 173 12.13 1.85 24.47
N GLY A 174 11.80 2.14 23.21
CA GLY A 174 12.76 2.21 22.10
C GLY A 174 13.33 3.61 21.88
N PRO A 175 14.23 3.78 20.90
CA PRO A 175 14.56 5.10 20.37
C PRO A 175 13.29 5.81 19.87
N SER A 176 13.22 7.13 20.00
CA SER A 176 12.02 7.93 19.68
C SER A 176 11.42 7.67 18.30
N PHE A 177 12.24 7.40 17.29
CA PHE A 177 11.74 7.09 15.93
C PHE A 177 10.98 5.76 15.80
N LEU A 178 11.04 4.89 16.83
CA LEU A 178 10.29 3.63 16.90
C LEU A 178 9.13 3.68 17.89
N THR A 179 9.13 4.64 18.83
CA THR A 179 8.11 4.72 19.87
C THR A 179 6.75 5.20 19.36
N ASP A 180 6.73 5.85 18.20
CA ASP A 180 5.50 6.36 17.58
C ASP A 180 4.92 5.36 16.56
N ILE A 181 5.59 4.24 16.32
CA ILE A 181 5.12 3.21 15.37
C ILE A 181 4.13 2.29 16.07
N THR A 182 2.86 2.36 15.65
CA THR A 182 1.78 1.49 16.16
C THR A 182 1.71 0.16 15.42
N TRP A 183 0.94 -0.80 15.95
CA TRP A 183 0.67 -2.05 15.24
C TRP A 183 -0.05 -1.83 13.91
N ALA A 184 -0.93 -0.82 13.82
CA ALA A 184 -1.54 -0.41 12.56
C ALA A 184 -0.51 0.04 11.52
N ASN A 185 0.45 0.89 11.93
CA ASN A 185 1.54 1.30 11.05
C ASN A 185 2.34 0.09 10.55
N VAL A 186 2.60 -0.91 11.41
CA VAL A 186 3.27 -2.15 10.99
C VAL A 186 2.43 -2.91 9.95
N VAL A 187 1.12 -3.04 10.14
CA VAL A 187 0.24 -3.72 9.18
C VAL A 187 0.28 -3.03 7.81
N LEU A 188 -0.01 -1.72 7.77
CA LEU A 188 -0.03 -0.94 6.53
C LEU A 188 1.34 -0.92 5.84
N GLY A 189 2.40 -0.72 6.63
CA GLY A 189 3.76 -0.69 6.13
C GLY A 189 4.24 -2.04 5.58
N VAL A 190 3.86 -3.16 6.21
CA VAL A 190 4.11 -4.51 5.67
C VAL A 190 3.34 -4.72 4.36
N LEU A 191 2.10 -4.24 4.25
CA LEU A 191 1.32 -4.33 3.00
C LEU A 191 1.93 -3.48 1.88
N GLY A 192 2.43 -2.28 2.19
CA GLY A 192 3.19 -1.44 1.26
C GLY A 192 4.48 -2.13 0.77
N CYS A 193 5.31 -2.61 1.70
CA CYS A 193 6.53 -3.37 1.39
C CYS A 193 6.26 -4.66 0.60
N LEU A 194 5.20 -5.39 0.95
CA LEU A 194 4.74 -6.56 0.20
C LEU A 194 4.38 -6.18 -1.24
N THR A 195 3.67 -5.08 -1.44
CA THR A 195 3.30 -4.58 -2.77
C THR A 195 4.53 -4.31 -3.61
N ILE A 196 5.53 -3.62 -3.05
CA ILE A 196 6.83 -3.36 -3.71
C ILE A 196 7.52 -4.69 -4.08
N LEU A 197 7.60 -5.63 -3.13
CA LEU A 197 8.18 -6.96 -3.38
C LEU A 197 7.47 -7.70 -4.52
N LEU A 198 6.13 -7.70 -4.53
CA LEU A 198 5.34 -8.33 -5.58
C LEU A 198 5.58 -7.68 -6.94
N VAL A 199 5.67 -6.35 -6.99
CA VAL A 199 6.01 -5.61 -8.22
C VAL A 199 7.40 -5.97 -8.72
N LEU A 200 8.44 -5.86 -7.87
CA LEU A 200 9.83 -6.11 -8.28
C LEU A 200 10.04 -7.56 -8.75
N THR A 201 9.45 -8.52 -8.03
CA THR A 201 9.48 -9.94 -8.45
C THR A 201 8.69 -10.16 -9.74
N SER A 202 7.52 -9.53 -9.90
CA SER A 202 6.70 -9.66 -11.11
C SER A 202 7.41 -9.11 -12.34
N LEU A 203 8.08 -7.96 -12.25
CA LEU A 203 8.81 -7.35 -13.37
C LEU A 203 9.83 -8.34 -13.95
N LYS A 204 10.57 -9.01 -13.06
CA LYS A 204 11.57 -9.99 -13.45
C LYS A 204 10.97 -11.26 -14.05
N ILE A 205 9.87 -11.76 -13.50
CA ILE A 205 9.17 -12.98 -13.98
C ILE A 205 8.47 -12.72 -15.31
N TRP A 206 7.87 -11.54 -15.46
CA TRP A 206 7.11 -11.13 -16.63
C TRP A 206 8.02 -10.90 -17.83
N TRP A 207 9.19 -10.27 -17.64
CA TRP A 207 10.10 -9.87 -18.71
C TRP A 207 10.51 -11.03 -19.65
N PRO A 208 10.05 -11.03 -20.92
CA PRO A 208 10.34 -12.10 -21.87
C PRO A 208 11.64 -11.88 -22.68
N GLY A 209 12.28 -10.71 -22.54
CA GLY A 209 13.27 -10.19 -23.47
C GLY A 209 12.65 -9.38 -24.62
N ARG A 210 13.39 -8.42 -25.17
CA ARG A 210 12.88 -7.42 -26.15
C ARG A 210 12.16 -8.03 -27.36
N GLN A 211 12.68 -9.13 -27.91
CA GLN A 211 12.15 -9.77 -29.12
C GLN A 211 10.75 -10.40 -28.95
N ARG A 212 10.32 -10.65 -27.72
CA ARG A 212 9.03 -11.30 -27.41
C ARG A 212 8.13 -10.43 -26.54
N LEU A 213 8.39 -9.13 -26.50
CA LEU A 213 7.65 -8.22 -25.63
C LEU A 213 6.18 -8.10 -26.05
N GLY A 214 5.92 -7.92 -27.36
CA GLY A 214 4.55 -7.80 -27.89
C GLY A 214 3.66 -9.00 -27.56
N SER A 215 4.21 -10.23 -27.56
CA SER A 215 3.42 -11.43 -27.25
C SER A 215 3.02 -11.54 -25.77
N ARG A 216 3.61 -10.74 -24.87
CA ARG A 216 3.20 -10.66 -23.46
C ARG A 216 2.01 -9.73 -23.21
N PHE A 217 1.62 -8.95 -24.22
CA PHE A 217 0.42 -8.10 -24.18
C PHE A 217 -0.79 -8.77 -24.87
N THR A 218 -0.67 -10.02 -25.31
CA THR A 218 -1.74 -10.76 -26.01
C THR A 218 -2.51 -11.69 -25.08
N VAL A 219 -3.84 -11.63 -25.10
CA VAL A 219 -4.73 -12.52 -24.32
C VAL A 219 -5.34 -13.61 -25.20
N ARG A 220 -5.00 -14.88 -24.95
CA ARG A 220 -5.53 -16.01 -25.72
C ARG A 220 -6.89 -16.49 -25.19
N ARG A 221 -7.98 -15.92 -25.71
CA ARG A 221 -9.36 -16.21 -25.27
C ARG A 221 -9.88 -17.61 -25.67
N GLY A 222 -9.38 -18.20 -26.76
CA GLY A 222 -9.84 -19.51 -27.29
C GLY A 222 -9.04 -20.73 -26.84
N ARG A 223 -8.13 -20.61 -25.87
CA ARG A 223 -7.19 -21.68 -25.47
C ARG A 223 -7.50 -22.28 -24.08
N GLY A 224 -8.73 -22.08 -23.60
CA GLY A 224 -9.20 -22.52 -22.29
C GLY A 224 -8.88 -21.57 -21.14
N ARG A 225 -9.54 -21.77 -20.00
CA ARG A 225 -9.49 -20.88 -18.82
C ARG A 225 -8.07 -20.61 -18.32
N PHE A 226 -7.22 -21.63 -18.27
CA PHE A 226 -5.85 -21.48 -17.78
C PHE A 226 -5.02 -20.51 -18.64
N ALA A 227 -5.09 -20.65 -19.97
CA ALA A 227 -4.35 -19.78 -20.87
C ALA A 227 -4.88 -18.33 -20.80
N ARG A 228 -6.21 -18.16 -20.81
CA ARG A 228 -6.86 -16.86 -20.70
C ARG A 228 -6.46 -16.14 -19.41
N ASP A 229 -6.63 -16.78 -18.25
CA ASP A 229 -6.42 -16.12 -16.95
C ASP A 229 -4.92 -15.90 -16.67
N TYR A 230 -4.05 -16.79 -17.15
CA TYR A 230 -2.60 -16.58 -17.08
C TYR A 230 -2.16 -15.40 -17.95
N ASP A 231 -2.70 -15.28 -19.17
CA ASP A 231 -2.38 -14.15 -20.04
C ASP A 231 -2.95 -12.86 -19.45
N LEU A 232 -4.20 -12.84 -18.96
CA LEU A 232 -4.81 -11.69 -18.29
C LEU A 232 -3.97 -11.22 -17.10
N HIS A 233 -3.54 -12.14 -16.22
CA HIS A 233 -2.69 -11.80 -15.08
C HIS A 233 -1.39 -11.09 -15.53
N ASN A 234 -0.76 -11.56 -16.61
CA ASN A 234 0.44 -10.95 -17.15
C ASN A 234 0.19 -9.58 -17.78
N VAL A 235 -0.90 -9.42 -18.54
CA VAL A 235 -1.22 -8.15 -19.21
C VAL A 235 -1.61 -7.09 -18.19
N ILE A 236 -2.54 -7.42 -17.29
CA ILE A 236 -3.02 -6.52 -16.25
C ILE A 236 -1.87 -6.11 -15.33
N GLY A 237 -1.05 -7.07 -14.89
CA GLY A 237 0.09 -6.79 -14.02
C GLY A 237 1.14 -5.90 -14.68
N ALA A 238 1.37 -6.06 -15.99
CA ALA A 238 2.31 -5.22 -16.72
C ALA A 238 1.82 -3.78 -16.91
N ILE A 239 0.53 -3.59 -17.22
CA ILE A 239 -0.08 -2.27 -17.40
C ILE A 239 -0.17 -1.53 -16.05
N GLY A 240 -0.58 -2.23 -15.00
CA GLY A 240 -0.74 -1.64 -13.67
C GLY A 240 0.57 -1.43 -12.90
N LEU A 241 1.69 -1.97 -13.39
CA LEU A 241 2.98 -1.97 -12.70
C LEU A 241 3.41 -0.59 -12.16
N PRO A 242 3.48 0.49 -12.96
CA PRO A 242 3.93 1.79 -12.45
C PRO A 242 3.01 2.36 -11.36
N PHE A 243 1.71 2.14 -11.47
CA PHE A 243 0.71 2.66 -10.53
C PHE A 243 0.70 1.87 -9.21
N VAL A 244 0.71 0.55 -9.28
CA VAL A 244 0.81 -0.32 -8.10
C VAL A 244 2.14 -0.12 -7.38
N LEU A 245 3.23 0.15 -8.11
CA LEU A 245 4.51 0.51 -7.49
C LEU A 245 4.42 1.84 -6.73
N MET A 246 3.84 2.87 -7.37
CA MET A 246 3.66 4.18 -6.75
C MET A 246 2.83 4.08 -5.47
N TRP A 247 1.68 3.40 -5.48
CA TRP A 247 0.86 3.18 -4.27
C TRP A 247 1.59 2.35 -3.21
N GLY A 248 2.36 1.33 -3.61
CA GLY A 248 3.17 0.55 -2.67
C GLY A 248 4.25 1.38 -1.97
N ILE A 249 4.92 2.28 -2.71
CA ILE A 249 5.95 3.18 -2.15
C ILE A 249 5.32 4.22 -1.22
N THR A 250 4.29 4.91 -1.68
CA THR A 250 3.61 5.97 -0.90
C THR A 250 2.91 5.40 0.33
N GLY A 251 2.20 4.27 0.23
CA GLY A 251 1.61 3.60 1.39
C GLY A 251 2.65 3.12 2.42
N ALA A 252 3.80 2.63 1.96
CA ALA A 252 4.90 2.31 2.88
C ALA A 252 5.51 3.57 3.53
N ALA A 253 5.59 4.67 2.79
CA ALA A 253 6.11 5.95 3.29
C ALA A 253 5.22 6.55 4.38
N PHE A 254 3.89 6.55 4.18
CA PHE A 254 2.94 7.02 5.19
C PHE A 254 2.98 6.19 6.48
N ALA A 255 3.17 4.88 6.36
CA ALA A 255 3.26 4.00 7.52
C ALA A 255 4.59 4.14 8.28
N PHE A 256 5.68 4.51 7.58
CA PHE A 256 7.02 4.60 8.16
C PHE A 256 7.71 5.91 7.74
N PRO A 257 7.70 6.95 8.59
CA PRO A 257 8.31 8.25 8.29
C PRO A 257 9.79 8.18 7.86
N GLY A 258 10.51 7.14 8.30
CA GLY A 258 11.90 6.89 7.88
C GLY A 258 12.06 6.60 6.39
N ILE A 259 11.05 6.00 5.74
CA ILE A 259 11.05 5.73 4.29
C ILE A 259 10.92 7.05 3.52
N GLU A 260 9.98 7.90 3.94
CA GLU A 260 9.80 9.24 3.38
C GLU A 260 11.07 10.08 3.53
N LYS A 261 11.59 10.21 4.76
CA LYS A 261 12.83 10.95 5.04
C LYS A 261 14.01 10.42 4.22
N GLY A 262 14.13 9.10 4.09
CA GLY A 262 15.16 8.47 3.27
C GLY A 262 15.04 8.83 1.78
N TRP A 263 13.82 8.89 1.25
CA TRP A 263 13.56 9.33 -0.12
C TRP A 263 13.88 10.82 -0.32
N ILE A 264 13.39 11.68 0.58
CA ILE A 264 13.64 13.12 0.54
C ILE A 264 15.14 13.40 0.61
N ALA A 265 15.86 12.78 1.55
CA ALA A 265 17.33 12.88 1.64
C ALA A 265 18.03 12.39 0.37
N ALA A 266 17.62 11.26 -0.19
CA ALA A 266 18.21 10.70 -1.41
C ALA A 266 17.97 11.56 -2.65
N THR A 267 16.94 12.40 -2.64
CA THR A 267 16.62 13.35 -3.72
C THR A 267 17.16 14.76 -3.47
N GLY A 268 17.97 14.95 -2.42
CA GLY A 268 18.56 16.23 -2.06
C GLY A 268 17.57 17.22 -1.45
N GLY A 269 16.49 16.71 -0.86
CA GLY A 269 15.50 17.49 -0.12
C GLY A 269 15.86 17.71 1.35
N ASP A 270 15.05 18.54 2.01
CA ASP A 270 15.14 18.82 3.44
C ASP A 270 14.27 17.83 4.21
N THR A 271 14.87 17.09 5.14
CA THR A 271 14.17 16.07 5.94
C THR A 271 13.51 16.62 7.19
N ASP A 272 13.73 17.90 7.48
CA ASP A 272 13.09 18.58 8.59
C ASP A 272 11.63 18.85 8.23
N THR A 273 10.72 18.46 9.12
CA THR A 273 9.29 18.74 8.98
C THR A 273 9.06 20.21 9.26
N PRO A 274 8.29 20.94 8.43
CA PRO A 274 7.97 22.33 8.72
C PRO A 274 7.31 22.45 10.10
N ASP A 275 7.78 23.43 10.89
CA ASP A 275 7.18 23.73 12.19
C ASP A 275 5.94 24.59 11.96
N PHE A 276 4.75 23.98 12.11
CA PHE A 276 3.45 24.65 12.04
C PHE A 276 3.07 25.24 13.40
N SER A 277 4.00 25.92 14.07
CA SER A 277 3.73 26.58 15.34
C SER A 277 4.52 27.86 15.51
N ILE A 278 3.92 28.82 16.22
CA ILE A 278 4.60 30.03 16.64
C ILE A 278 4.67 30.04 18.16
N ARG A 279 5.84 30.40 18.69
CA ARG A 279 5.99 30.67 20.12
C ARG A 279 5.25 31.97 20.46
N PRO A 280 4.30 31.94 21.41
CA PRO A 280 3.49 33.12 21.67
C PRO A 280 4.33 34.25 22.27
N THR A 281 4.12 35.46 21.79
CA THR A 281 4.72 36.66 22.37
C THR A 281 4.11 36.89 23.75
N LYS A 282 4.96 37.02 24.77
CA LYS A 282 4.50 37.45 26.10
C LYS A 282 4.12 38.93 26.04
N VAL A 283 2.84 39.21 25.94
CA VAL A 283 2.30 40.57 25.94
C VAL A 283 1.82 40.98 27.34
N ALA A 284 1.74 42.29 27.59
CA ALA A 284 1.16 42.80 28.82
C ALA A 284 -0.33 42.41 28.94
N PRO A 285 -0.85 42.17 30.16
CA PRO A 285 -2.28 41.94 30.36
C PRO A 285 -3.12 43.08 29.79
N GLY A 286 -4.14 42.75 29.01
CA GLY A 286 -5.03 43.73 28.37
C GLY A 286 -4.55 44.23 27.00
N THR A 287 -3.42 43.74 26.47
CA THR A 287 -3.07 43.97 25.05
C THR A 287 -4.20 43.45 24.16
N PRO A 288 -4.76 44.29 23.27
CA PRO A 288 -5.83 43.87 22.36
C PRO A 288 -5.40 42.67 21.53
N ALA A 289 -6.30 41.70 21.36
CA ALA A 289 -6.07 40.58 20.45
C ALA A 289 -6.02 41.08 19.00
N VAL A 290 -5.20 40.40 18.18
CA VAL A 290 -5.25 40.51 16.73
C VAL A 290 -6.62 40.06 16.27
N THR A 291 -7.30 40.93 15.52
CA THR A 291 -8.64 40.63 14.98
C THR A 291 -8.54 39.73 13.76
N TYR A 292 -9.62 39.01 13.46
CA TYR A 292 -9.75 38.18 12.26
C TYR A 292 -9.35 38.95 10.99
N ASP A 293 -9.96 40.13 10.76
CA ASP A 293 -9.72 40.92 9.55
C ASP A 293 -8.26 41.42 9.44
N GLN A 294 -7.64 41.74 10.59
CA GLN A 294 -6.22 42.08 10.64
C GLN A 294 -5.36 40.88 10.24
N ALA A 295 -5.60 39.70 10.82
CA ALA A 295 -4.86 38.48 10.51
C ALA A 295 -4.99 38.10 9.03
N THR A 296 -6.22 38.05 8.49
CA THR A 296 -6.46 37.77 7.07
C THR A 296 -5.79 38.80 6.15
N SER A 297 -5.84 40.09 6.51
CA SER A 297 -5.17 41.14 5.74
C SER A 297 -3.64 41.06 5.80
N ILE A 298 -3.06 40.67 6.93
CA ILE A 298 -1.62 40.42 7.08
C ILE A 298 -1.22 39.25 6.18
N ALA A 299 -1.96 38.14 6.24
CA ALA A 299 -1.71 36.96 5.44
C ALA A 299 -1.73 37.26 3.94
N LEU A 300 -2.77 37.95 3.45
CA LEU A 300 -2.88 38.30 2.03
C LEU A 300 -1.82 39.29 1.53
N ARG A 301 -1.23 40.11 2.42
CA ARG A 301 -0.07 40.96 2.08
C ARG A 301 1.23 40.16 1.97
N LYS A 302 1.36 39.08 2.74
CA LYS A 302 2.54 38.19 2.71
C LYS A 302 2.45 37.23 1.52
N VAL A 303 1.29 36.63 1.35
CA VAL A 303 1.00 35.65 0.32
C VAL A 303 -0.25 36.09 -0.46
N PRO A 304 -0.07 36.71 -1.64
CA PRO A 304 -1.21 37.06 -2.49
C PRO A 304 -1.92 35.79 -2.98
N GLY A 305 -3.24 35.73 -2.78
CA GLY A 305 -4.03 34.57 -3.19
C GLY A 305 -5.48 34.65 -2.69
N GLN A 306 -6.12 33.49 -2.61
CA GLN A 306 -7.47 33.36 -2.05
C GLN A 306 -7.39 32.64 -0.71
N VAL A 307 -7.96 33.23 0.34
CA VAL A 307 -8.10 32.56 1.64
C VAL A 307 -9.08 31.39 1.50
N THR A 308 -8.65 30.19 1.87
CA THR A 308 -9.47 28.98 1.83
C THR A 308 -10.04 28.63 3.19
N ILE A 309 -9.19 28.64 4.22
CA ILE A 309 -9.55 28.32 5.61
C ILE A 309 -8.87 29.34 6.54
N VAL A 310 -9.56 29.71 7.60
CA VAL A 310 -9.03 30.50 8.70
C VAL A 310 -9.26 29.74 10.00
N TYR A 311 -8.16 29.39 10.66
CA TYR A 311 -8.16 28.90 12.04
C TYR A 311 -7.99 30.09 12.98
N THR A 312 -8.83 30.15 13.99
CA THR A 312 -8.82 31.19 15.02
C THR A 312 -8.10 30.71 16.29
N PRO A 313 -7.47 31.63 17.05
CA PRO A 313 -6.79 31.27 18.28
C PRO A 313 -7.72 30.57 19.27
N THR A 314 -7.21 29.51 19.90
CA THR A 314 -7.83 28.78 21.01
C THR A 314 -6.92 28.83 22.23
N GLU A 315 -7.35 28.28 23.38
CA GLU A 315 -6.51 28.25 24.58
C GLU A 315 -5.19 27.48 24.36
N ASP A 316 -5.25 26.38 23.60
CA ASP A 316 -4.09 25.53 23.32
C ASP A 316 -3.27 26.02 22.10
N VAL A 317 -3.91 26.74 21.18
CA VAL A 317 -3.31 27.24 19.94
C VAL A 317 -3.49 28.76 19.86
N PRO A 318 -2.58 29.56 20.45
CA PRO A 318 -2.76 31.00 20.63
C PRO A 318 -2.37 31.84 19.39
N TYR A 319 -2.52 31.30 18.19
CA TYR A 319 -2.24 31.96 16.92
C TYR A 319 -3.34 31.68 15.90
N TYR A 320 -3.50 32.58 14.93
CA TYR A 320 -4.25 32.32 13.71
C TYR A 320 -3.41 31.47 12.76
N GLU A 321 -4.05 30.58 12.03
CA GLU A 321 -3.48 29.95 10.83
C GLU A 321 -4.38 30.31 9.65
N ILE A 322 -3.81 30.98 8.65
CA ILE A 322 -4.51 31.42 7.45
C ILE A 322 -4.02 30.62 6.25
N ASP A 323 -4.89 29.79 5.70
CA ASP A 323 -4.62 29.03 4.50
C ASP A 323 -4.90 29.87 3.27
N VAL A 324 -3.89 30.03 2.42
CA VAL A 324 -3.97 30.79 1.18
C VAL A 324 -3.69 29.89 -0.01
N ARG A 325 -4.57 29.97 -1.01
CA ARG A 325 -4.37 29.34 -2.30
C ARG A 325 -3.73 30.33 -3.28
N THR A 326 -2.52 30.02 -3.72
CA THR A 326 -1.67 30.85 -4.59
C THR A 326 -1.78 30.51 -6.08
N GLY A 327 -2.40 29.38 -6.41
CA GLY A 327 -2.66 28.95 -7.80
C GLY A 327 -2.51 27.45 -8.02
N TYR A 328 -1.85 26.73 -7.12
CA TYR A 328 -1.88 25.26 -7.07
C TYR A 328 -3.07 24.79 -6.23
N ALA A 329 -3.82 23.80 -6.73
CA ALA A 329 -5.01 23.28 -6.08
C ALA A 329 -4.89 21.76 -5.81
N GLY A 330 -3.70 21.32 -5.38
CA GLY A 330 -3.41 19.90 -5.12
C GLY A 330 -4.32 19.26 -4.08
N SER A 331 -4.83 20.05 -3.14
CA SER A 331 -5.75 19.59 -2.09
C SER A 331 -7.22 19.68 -2.49
N ALA A 332 -7.56 20.20 -3.68
CA ALA A 332 -8.95 20.40 -4.08
C ALA A 332 -9.75 19.09 -4.19
N GLY A 333 -9.09 17.92 -4.21
CA GLY A 333 -9.78 16.64 -4.12
C GLY A 333 -10.27 16.25 -2.71
N ARG A 334 -9.82 16.96 -1.65
CA ARG A 334 -10.23 16.73 -0.26
C ARG A 334 -11.66 17.20 -0.01
N LEU A 335 -12.30 16.59 0.99
CA LEU A 335 -13.65 16.97 1.43
C LEU A 335 -13.67 18.41 1.99
N VAL A 336 -12.68 18.73 2.81
CA VAL A 336 -12.32 20.09 3.24
C VAL A 336 -10.93 20.35 2.67
N TYR A 337 -10.82 21.29 1.74
CA TYR A 337 -9.54 21.58 1.09
C TYR A 337 -8.87 22.83 1.66
N ASN A 338 -7.58 22.70 1.90
CA ASN A 338 -6.68 23.73 2.38
C ASN A 338 -6.04 24.49 1.21
N GLY A 339 -5.36 25.58 1.56
CA GLY A 339 -4.48 26.32 0.67
C GLY A 339 -3.18 25.56 0.41
N ASP A 340 -2.30 26.16 -0.39
CA ASP A 340 -0.94 25.65 -0.63
C ASP A 340 0.14 26.52 0.02
N ALA A 341 -0.29 27.52 0.80
CA ALA A 341 0.54 28.32 1.67
C ALA A 341 -0.22 28.62 2.97
N TYR A 342 0.51 28.66 4.08
CA TYR A 342 -0.01 28.84 5.42
C TYR A 342 0.67 30.05 6.05
N VAL A 343 -0.12 30.94 6.67
CA VAL A 343 0.42 32.09 7.40
C VAL A 343 -0.04 31.99 8.84
N LEU A 344 0.91 31.71 9.73
CA LEU A 344 0.67 31.68 11.16
C LEU A 344 0.92 33.08 11.72
N ILE A 345 0.01 33.57 12.56
CA ILE A 345 0.06 34.93 13.12
C ILE A 345 -0.33 34.86 14.59
N ASP A 346 0.55 35.31 15.47
CA ASP A 346 0.29 35.36 16.91
C ASP A 346 -1.01 36.11 17.24
N GLY A 347 -1.80 35.56 18.17
CA GLY A 347 -3.11 36.10 18.54
C GLY A 347 -3.06 37.46 19.24
N HIS A 348 -1.89 37.92 19.70
CA HIS A 348 -1.69 39.20 20.39
C HIS A 348 -0.54 40.04 19.82
N ASP A 349 0.27 39.52 18.89
CA ASP A 349 1.36 40.25 18.24
C ASP A 349 1.38 40.05 16.72
N ALA A 350 0.79 40.99 15.98
CA ALA A 350 0.72 40.97 14.53
C ALA A 350 2.09 40.92 13.79
N ASN A 351 3.20 41.20 14.49
CA ASN A 351 4.55 41.11 13.91
C ASN A 351 5.22 39.76 14.15
N ASN A 352 4.73 38.98 15.11
CA ASN A 352 5.15 37.61 15.34
C ASN A 352 4.37 36.69 14.40
N LEU A 353 4.95 36.45 13.23
CA LEU A 353 4.33 35.64 12.19
C LEU A 353 5.36 34.69 11.54
N GLN A 354 4.84 33.61 10.99
CA GLN A 354 5.59 32.64 10.22
C GLN A 354 4.81 32.36 8.93
N VAL A 355 5.53 32.35 7.82
CA VAL A 355 4.96 31.97 6.52
C VAL A 355 5.53 30.61 6.15
N ILE A 356 4.65 29.65 5.88
CA ILE A 356 4.98 28.29 5.46
C ILE A 356 4.40 28.12 4.06
N GLU A 357 5.23 28.29 3.03
CA GLU A 357 4.79 28.17 1.64
C GLU A 357 5.15 26.76 1.15
N ALA A 358 4.16 25.87 0.98
CA ALA A 358 4.35 24.45 0.63
C ALA A 358 4.81 24.25 -0.83
N GLY A 359 5.77 25.04 -1.31
CA GLY A 359 6.35 24.90 -2.63
C GLY A 359 7.15 26.07 -3.19
N HIS A 360 7.19 27.22 -2.51
CA HIS A 360 8.06 28.34 -2.87
C HIS A 360 9.29 28.33 -1.96
N GLY A 361 10.49 28.18 -2.53
CA GLY A 361 11.75 28.06 -1.77
C GLY A 361 12.14 26.65 -1.34
N GLU A 362 11.22 25.68 -1.36
CA GLU A 362 11.52 24.29 -1.03
C GLU A 362 12.42 23.59 -2.06
N PRO A 363 13.27 22.66 -1.61
CA PRO A 363 14.02 21.76 -2.48
C PRO A 363 13.12 21.00 -3.47
N ALA A 364 13.67 20.67 -4.64
CA ALA A 364 12.92 19.98 -5.68
C ALA A 364 12.41 18.59 -5.24
N GLY A 365 13.12 17.92 -4.32
CA GLY A 365 12.72 16.63 -3.73
C GLY A 365 11.42 16.71 -2.94
N ASN A 366 11.35 17.62 -1.96
CA ASN A 366 10.15 17.92 -1.17
C ASN A 366 8.98 18.29 -2.07
N ARG A 367 9.19 19.26 -2.97
CA ARG A 367 8.16 19.72 -3.89
C ARG A 367 7.63 18.60 -4.80
N PHE A 368 8.50 17.69 -5.26
CA PHE A 368 8.06 16.54 -6.04
C PHE A 368 7.26 15.55 -5.21
N TYR A 369 7.65 15.32 -3.96
CA TYR A 369 6.89 14.46 -3.05
C TYR A 369 5.51 15.06 -2.76
N GLU A 370 5.47 16.29 -2.24
CA GLU A 370 4.27 16.97 -1.75
C GLU A 370 3.32 17.41 -2.87
N LYS A 371 3.83 17.86 -4.03
CA LYS A 371 2.97 18.33 -5.14
C LYS A 371 2.65 17.26 -6.18
N PHE A 372 3.38 16.15 -6.19
CA PHE A 372 3.17 15.10 -7.19
C PHE A 372 2.94 13.74 -6.55
N LEU A 373 3.88 13.15 -5.81
CA LEU A 373 3.74 11.77 -5.33
C LEU A 373 2.55 11.59 -4.39
N GLU A 374 2.46 12.41 -3.34
CA GLU A 374 1.39 12.33 -2.34
C GLU A 374 0.01 12.60 -2.98
N PRO A 375 -0.24 13.72 -3.70
CA PRO A 375 -1.52 13.94 -4.35
C PRO A 375 -1.86 12.90 -5.43
N THR A 376 -0.86 12.22 -6.02
CA THR A 376 -1.11 11.13 -6.97
C THR A 376 -1.59 9.86 -6.27
N HIS A 377 -1.15 9.59 -5.03
CA HIS A 377 -1.70 8.50 -4.21
C HIS A 377 -3.21 8.64 -4.07
N PHE A 378 -3.66 9.82 -3.67
CA PHE A 378 -5.07 10.17 -3.45
C PHE A 378 -5.84 10.52 -4.73
N GLY A 379 -5.17 10.60 -5.88
CA GLY A 379 -5.80 10.97 -7.15
C GLY A 379 -6.25 12.44 -7.22
N TRP A 380 -5.75 13.33 -6.36
CA TRP A 380 -6.14 14.74 -6.34
C TRP A 380 -5.55 15.57 -7.48
N ASN A 381 -4.48 15.08 -8.12
CA ASN A 381 -3.83 15.74 -9.26
C ASN A 381 -4.70 15.82 -10.52
N VAL A 382 -5.84 15.12 -10.56
CA VAL A 382 -6.75 15.12 -11.69
C VAL A 382 -8.19 15.36 -11.24
N ASN A 383 -9.01 15.91 -12.14
CA ASN A 383 -10.43 16.11 -11.87
C ASN A 383 -11.18 14.77 -11.77
N GLY A 384 -12.42 14.80 -11.26
CA GLY A 384 -13.22 13.60 -11.00
C GLY A 384 -13.39 12.66 -12.21
N TRP A 385 -13.48 13.18 -13.45
CA TRP A 385 -13.59 12.34 -14.65
C TRP A 385 -12.33 11.51 -14.91
N TRP A 386 -11.16 12.11 -14.74
CA TRP A 386 -9.89 11.42 -14.92
C TRP A 386 -9.54 10.48 -13.77
N ARG A 387 -10.09 10.71 -12.56
CA ARG A 387 -9.97 9.76 -11.43
C ARG A 387 -10.59 8.39 -11.71
N ILE A 388 -11.44 8.25 -12.73
CA ILE A 388 -11.92 6.92 -13.19
C ILE A 388 -10.74 6.01 -13.55
N LEU A 389 -9.67 6.56 -14.14
CA LEU A 389 -8.47 5.79 -14.44
C LEU A 389 -7.81 5.29 -13.15
N TRP A 390 -7.71 6.14 -12.12
CA TRP A 390 -7.19 5.75 -10.80
C TRP A 390 -8.06 4.67 -10.16
N ALA A 391 -9.39 4.80 -10.20
CA ALA A 391 -10.29 3.79 -9.67
C ALA A 391 -10.13 2.44 -10.39
N VAL A 392 -10.11 2.44 -11.73
CA VAL A 392 -9.90 1.21 -12.53
C VAL A 392 -8.53 0.59 -12.24
N LEU A 393 -7.48 1.39 -12.15
CA LEU A 393 -6.14 0.92 -11.82
C LEU A 393 -6.03 0.45 -10.36
N GLY A 394 -6.76 1.05 -9.43
CA GLY A 394 -6.86 0.64 -8.02
C GLY A 394 -7.51 -0.73 -7.86
N LEU A 395 -8.36 -1.14 -8.81
CA LEU A 395 -8.92 -2.51 -8.89
C LEU A 395 -7.94 -3.53 -9.49
N THR A 396 -6.73 -3.13 -9.89
CA THR A 396 -5.70 -4.04 -10.44
C THR A 396 -5.39 -5.21 -9.50
N PRO A 397 -5.11 -5.01 -8.19
CA PRO A 397 -4.83 -6.12 -7.28
C PRO A 397 -5.98 -7.11 -7.17
N LEU A 398 -7.23 -6.65 -7.20
CA LEU A 398 -8.42 -7.52 -7.24
C LEU A 398 -8.42 -8.39 -8.51
N ALA A 399 -8.22 -7.78 -9.67
CA ALA A 399 -8.17 -8.52 -10.93
C ALA A 399 -6.99 -9.52 -10.97
N LEU A 400 -5.84 -9.14 -10.43
CA LEU A 400 -4.67 -10.00 -10.29
C LEU A 400 -4.92 -11.16 -9.32
N MET A 401 -5.60 -10.93 -8.19
CA MET A 401 -5.98 -11.98 -7.25
C MET A 401 -6.93 -12.98 -7.91
N VAL A 402 -7.99 -12.51 -8.59
CA VAL A 402 -8.95 -13.37 -9.29
C VAL A 402 -8.26 -14.25 -10.34
N THR A 403 -7.43 -13.65 -11.19
CA THR A 403 -6.69 -14.38 -12.23
C THR A 403 -5.60 -15.30 -11.65
N GLY A 404 -4.91 -14.87 -10.60
CA GLY A 404 -3.88 -15.63 -9.89
C GLY A 404 -4.44 -16.86 -9.16
N VAL A 405 -5.51 -16.70 -8.37
CA VAL A 405 -6.21 -17.80 -7.69
C VAL A 405 -6.79 -18.77 -8.72
N SER A 406 -7.40 -18.26 -9.78
CA SER A 406 -7.91 -19.08 -10.88
C SER A 406 -6.83 -20.00 -11.48
N THR A 407 -5.68 -19.44 -11.85
CA THR A 407 -4.57 -20.21 -12.44
C THR A 407 -3.95 -21.17 -11.43
N TRP A 408 -3.87 -20.81 -10.15
CA TRP A 408 -3.40 -21.68 -9.07
C TRP A 408 -4.33 -22.88 -8.86
N LEU A 409 -5.64 -22.65 -8.74
CA LEU A 409 -6.65 -23.71 -8.58
C LEU A 409 -6.63 -24.69 -9.76
N TYR A 410 -6.53 -24.17 -11.00
CA TYR A 410 -6.41 -25.01 -12.19
C TYR A 410 -5.18 -25.93 -12.12
N ARG A 411 -4.00 -25.36 -11.83
CA ARG A 411 -2.75 -26.13 -11.71
C ARG A 411 -2.82 -27.16 -10.58
N ARG A 412 -3.44 -26.81 -9.45
CA ARG A 412 -3.64 -27.73 -8.31
C ARG A 412 -4.54 -28.91 -8.71
N GLY A 413 -5.62 -28.65 -9.44
CA GLY A 413 -6.51 -29.68 -9.98
C GLY A 413 -5.81 -30.65 -10.93
N VAL A 414 -5.01 -30.14 -11.88
CA VAL A 414 -4.23 -30.97 -12.81
C VAL A 414 -3.23 -31.85 -12.06
N LYS A 415 -2.51 -31.32 -11.06
CA LYS A 415 -1.59 -32.11 -10.23
C LYS A 415 -2.32 -33.22 -9.46
N LYS A 416 -3.47 -32.90 -8.85
CA LYS A 416 -4.30 -33.90 -8.15
C LYS A 416 -4.75 -35.02 -9.11
N ARG A 417 -5.24 -34.68 -10.30
CA ARG A 417 -5.66 -35.66 -11.32
C ARG A 417 -4.50 -36.54 -11.78
N ARG A 418 -3.32 -35.96 -12.05
CA ARG A 418 -2.11 -36.72 -12.41
C ARG A 418 -1.66 -37.66 -11.29
N ARG A 419 -1.70 -37.23 -10.03
CA ARG A 419 -1.39 -38.09 -8.89
C ARG A 419 -2.41 -39.21 -8.73
N LYS A 420 -3.71 -38.95 -8.92
CA LYS A 420 -4.75 -39.98 -8.92
C LYS A 420 -4.54 -40.99 -10.05
N ALA A 421 -4.28 -40.52 -11.28
CA ALA A 421 -4.00 -41.38 -12.42
C ALA A 421 -2.71 -42.21 -12.23
N GLY A 422 -1.66 -41.63 -11.65
CA GLY A 422 -0.43 -42.37 -11.32
C GLY A 422 -0.66 -43.45 -10.27
N ARG A 423 -1.46 -43.16 -9.23
CA ARG A 423 -1.86 -44.16 -8.21
C ARG A 423 -2.72 -45.27 -8.81
N ALA A 424 -3.65 -44.93 -9.71
CA ALA A 424 -4.46 -45.93 -10.42
C ALA A 424 -3.58 -46.85 -11.29
N LYS A 425 -2.64 -46.29 -12.06
CA LYS A 425 -1.69 -47.09 -12.85
C LYS A 425 -0.80 -48.01 -12.01
N LEU A 426 -0.35 -47.55 -10.85
CA LEU A 426 0.43 -48.37 -9.91
C LEU A 426 -0.42 -49.50 -9.33
N ALA A 427 -1.69 -49.23 -8.99
CA ALA A 427 -2.61 -50.25 -8.50
C ALA A 427 -2.95 -51.28 -9.60
N ASP A 428 -3.18 -50.86 -10.83
CA ASP A 428 -3.42 -51.76 -11.97
C ASP A 428 -2.19 -52.63 -12.27
N ALA A 429 -0.97 -52.07 -12.19
CA ALA A 429 0.27 -52.82 -12.38
C ALA A 429 0.56 -53.83 -11.25
N GLN A 430 0.04 -53.60 -10.04
CA GLN A 430 0.12 -54.55 -8.91
C GLN A 430 -0.93 -55.67 -9.01
N LEU A 431 -1.97 -55.49 -9.84
CA LEU A 431 -3.01 -56.49 -10.09
C LEU A 431 -2.77 -57.30 -11.38
N ASP A 432 -1.67 -57.04 -12.10
CA ASP A 432 -1.29 -57.76 -13.31
C ASP A 432 -0.67 -59.13 -12.95
N PRO A 433 -1.31 -60.26 -13.35
CA PRO A 433 -0.83 -61.61 -13.02
C PRO A 433 0.55 -61.94 -13.62
N ASP A 434 1.01 -61.24 -14.68
CA ASP A 434 2.35 -61.44 -15.25
C ASP A 434 3.49 -60.88 -14.37
N VAL A 435 3.18 -59.95 -13.47
CA VAL A 435 4.14 -59.43 -12.47
C VAL A 435 4.15 -60.33 -11.23
N LEU A 436 2.98 -60.83 -10.81
CA LEU A 436 2.85 -61.82 -9.73
C LEU A 436 3.44 -63.20 -10.10
N GLY A 437 3.52 -63.54 -11.39
CA GLY A 437 4.10 -64.79 -11.88
C GLY A 437 5.63 -64.79 -12.04
N ARG A 438 6.31 -63.64 -11.91
CA ARG A 438 7.78 -63.54 -12.07
C ARG A 438 8.57 -63.48 -10.77
N GLU A 439 7.91 -63.35 -9.63
CA GLU A 439 8.58 -63.40 -8.31
C GLU A 439 8.80 -64.84 -7.79
N GLY A 440 8.38 -65.86 -8.56
CA GLY A 440 8.57 -67.28 -8.22
C GLY A 440 9.85 -67.93 -8.75
N GLU A 441 10.66 -67.25 -9.57
CA GLU A 441 11.79 -67.88 -10.27
C GLU A 441 12.91 -66.87 -10.53
N LEU A 442 13.59 -66.43 -9.47
CA LEU A 442 14.92 -65.84 -9.57
C LEU A 442 15.84 -66.53 -8.56
N ASP A 443 16.68 -67.37 -9.13
CA ASP A 443 17.72 -68.18 -8.50
C ASP A 443 18.67 -67.34 -7.64
N VAL A 444 19.04 -67.96 -6.52
CA VAL A 444 20.08 -67.55 -5.60
C VAL A 444 21.43 -67.83 -6.26
N ALA A 445 22.15 -66.79 -6.71
CA ALA A 445 23.60 -66.88 -6.87
C ALA A 445 24.28 -65.49 -6.95
N GLU A 446 25.07 -65.24 -5.91
CA GLU A 446 26.42 -64.65 -5.99
C GLU A 446 26.55 -63.14 -6.25
N LEU A 447 26.93 -62.40 -5.19
CA LEU A 447 28.16 -61.58 -5.16
C LEU A 447 28.45 -61.08 -3.72
N ASP A 448 29.67 -61.39 -3.30
CA ASP A 448 30.37 -61.21 -2.01
C ASP A 448 30.63 -59.73 -1.63
N PRO A 449 30.81 -59.37 -0.33
CA PRO A 449 30.94 -58.01 0.17
C PRO A 449 32.40 -57.58 0.42
N GLY A 450 32.75 -56.32 0.15
CA GLY A 450 34.09 -55.79 0.43
C GLY A 450 34.22 -54.27 0.44
N ASP A 451 34.36 -53.76 1.67
CA ASP A 451 35.12 -52.58 2.14
C ASP A 451 34.71 -51.10 1.94
N THR A 452 34.10 -50.57 3.02
CA THR A 452 34.46 -49.45 3.93
C THR A 452 35.16 -48.14 3.46
N HIS A 453 34.54 -47.01 3.85
CA HIS A 453 35.07 -45.81 4.56
C HIS A 453 34.10 -44.63 4.34
N GLY A 454 33.67 -43.77 5.27
CA GLY A 454 33.87 -43.56 6.71
C GLY A 454 33.28 -42.18 7.09
N GLY A 455 32.59 -42.07 8.25
CA GLY A 455 32.24 -40.84 9.02
C GLY A 455 31.32 -39.78 8.37
N THR A 456 30.43 -39.02 9.02
CA THR A 456 29.98 -38.79 10.41
C THR A 456 28.65 -38.00 10.31
N VAL A 457 27.63 -38.26 11.14
CA VAL A 457 27.01 -37.39 12.19
C VAL A 457 25.53 -37.87 12.36
N PRO A 458 24.93 -37.87 13.58
CA PRO A 458 23.94 -38.87 13.99
C PRO A 458 22.47 -38.44 13.83
N ASP A 459 21.61 -39.45 13.71
CA ASP A 459 20.13 -39.37 13.70
C ASP A 459 19.63 -39.83 15.08
N GLU A 460 19.01 -38.92 15.85
CA GLU A 460 18.43 -39.21 17.16
C GLU A 460 17.09 -39.94 17.00
N GLY A 461 17.00 -41.18 17.49
CA GLY A 461 15.83 -42.04 17.38
C GLY A 461 14.71 -41.66 18.37
N LEU A 462 13.50 -41.44 17.83
CA LEU A 462 12.25 -41.39 18.58
C LEU A 462 11.52 -42.74 18.43
N VAL A 463 11.01 -43.29 19.52
CA VAL A 463 10.18 -44.52 19.53
C VAL A 463 8.73 -44.16 19.84
N ALA A 464 7.79 -44.68 19.05
CA ALA A 464 6.36 -44.49 19.26
C ALA A 464 5.77 -45.62 20.11
N ASP A 465 4.91 -45.28 21.07
CA ASP A 465 4.17 -46.27 21.85
C ASP A 465 2.90 -46.79 21.13
N ARG A 466 2.20 -47.76 21.74
CA ARG A 466 1.00 -48.39 21.17
C ARG A 466 -0.23 -47.47 21.04
N HIS A 467 -0.16 -46.22 21.49
CA HIS A 467 -1.15 -45.17 21.27
C HIS A 467 -0.65 -44.03 20.35
N GLY A 468 0.57 -44.14 19.80
CA GLY A 468 1.07 -43.26 18.74
C GLY A 468 1.72 -41.97 19.22
N VAL A 469 2.19 -41.90 20.47
CA VAL A 469 2.94 -40.76 21.00
C VAL A 469 4.45 -41.07 20.97
N LEU A 470 5.26 -40.12 20.47
CA LEU A 470 6.72 -40.26 20.33
C LEU A 470 7.45 -39.77 21.59
N HIS A 471 8.34 -40.59 22.15
CA HIS A 471 9.21 -40.23 23.28
C HIS A 471 10.70 -40.42 22.95
N PRO A 472 11.60 -39.59 23.53
CA PRO A 472 13.04 -39.84 23.48
C PRO A 472 13.40 -41.05 24.34
N ALA A 473 14.35 -41.87 23.87
CA ALA A 473 14.78 -43.08 24.57
C ALA A 473 15.63 -42.73 25.82
N GLU A 474 15.07 -42.87 27.02
CA GLU A 474 15.82 -42.73 28.28
C GLU A 474 16.66 -43.98 28.56
N ALA A 475 17.96 -43.78 28.75
CA ALA A 475 18.89 -44.79 29.23
C ALA A 475 18.79 -44.91 30.76
N SER A 476 18.49 -46.12 31.22
CA SER A 476 18.57 -46.56 32.61
C SER A 476 20.01 -46.54 33.15
N GLY A 477 20.21 -46.03 34.36
CA GLY A 477 21.40 -46.35 35.17
C GLY A 477 21.56 -45.47 36.42
N GLU A 478 21.26 -46.07 37.58
CA GLU A 478 21.89 -45.89 38.92
C GLU A 478 22.01 -44.47 39.53
N ALA A 479 21.90 -44.20 40.83
CA ALA A 479 21.66 -44.98 42.05
C ALA A 479 21.25 -43.96 43.13
N GLN A 480 20.33 -44.33 44.04
CA GLN A 480 20.21 -43.66 45.34
C GLN A 480 21.36 -44.12 46.26
N PRO A 481 21.82 -43.24 47.17
CA PRO A 481 21.68 -43.61 48.57
C PRO A 481 21.14 -42.48 49.47
N ARG A 482 20.32 -42.95 50.42
CA ARG A 482 19.94 -42.40 51.73
C ARG A 482 20.83 -41.27 52.27
N THR A 483 20.25 -40.13 52.61
CA THR A 483 19.68 -39.77 53.93
C THR A 483 18.90 -38.48 53.83
#